data_AF-A0A179U920-F1
#
_entry.id   AF-A0A179U920-F1
#
_cell.length_a   1.000
_cell.length_b   1.000
_cell.length_c   1.000
_cell.angle_alpha   90.00
_cell.angle_beta   90.00
_cell.angle_gamma   90.00
#
_symmetry.space_group_name_H-M   'P 1'
#
loop_
_entity.id
_entity.type
_entity.pdbx_description
1 polymer ?
#
loop_
_entity_poly.entity_id
_entity_poly.type
_entity_poly.pdbx_seq_one_letter_code
_entity_poly.pdbx_strand_id
1 'polypeptide(L)'
;MSNEHDDDLAASKTAGFKVGEKKTLEEYQQLDANDESLNRWKASLGLGTGTSISDPNDPRKCIIKSLALEVEGRDDITIDLSAEGSVDKLKDKPFTIKEGCRFRMKATFVVQHEVLSGLKYIQVVKRRGVRISKDEEMLGSYPPNTTDKPLYEKKFHPEEAPSNFVARGHYTALSRFVDDDDTTHLKFEWSFNIAKDW
;
A
#
# COMPACT_ATOMS: atom_id res chain seq x y z
N MET A 1 0.76 24.42 -13.90
CA MET A 1 0.15 23.17 -14.45
C MET A 1 0.38 21.98 -13.51
N SER A 2 0.38 22.18 -12.18
CA SER A 2 0.79 21.16 -11.20
C SER A 2 -0.35 20.64 -10.29
N ASN A 3 -1.61 21.07 -10.51
CA ASN A 3 -2.73 20.72 -9.61
C ASN A 3 -3.61 19.55 -10.07
N GLU A 4 -3.58 19.13 -11.35
CA GLU A 4 -4.48 18.07 -11.84
C GLU A 4 -4.11 16.67 -11.34
N HIS A 5 -2.82 16.41 -11.08
CA HIS A 5 -2.38 15.10 -10.61
C HIS A 5 -2.68 14.83 -9.12
N ASP A 6 -2.82 15.86 -8.29
CA ASP A 6 -3.10 15.70 -6.86
C ASP A 6 -4.58 15.47 -6.58
N ASP A 7 -5.47 16.16 -7.29
CA ASP A 7 -6.91 15.91 -7.19
C ASP A 7 -7.26 14.49 -7.62
N ASP A 8 -6.54 13.98 -8.63
CA ASP A 8 -6.70 12.62 -9.13
C ASP A 8 -6.45 11.54 -8.05
N LEU A 9 -5.54 11.80 -7.11
CA LEU A 9 -5.12 10.89 -6.04
C LEU A 9 -5.76 11.19 -4.67
N ALA A 10 -6.73 12.09 -4.59
CA ALA A 10 -7.40 12.39 -3.34
C ALA A 10 -8.09 11.13 -2.80
N ALA A 11 -7.85 10.77 -1.53
CA ALA A 11 -8.52 9.64 -0.91
C ALA A 11 -10.02 9.91 -0.78
N SER A 12 -10.85 8.93 -1.17
CA SER A 12 -12.28 9.00 -0.88
C SER A 12 -12.53 9.03 0.62
N LYS A 13 -13.46 9.89 1.05
CA LYS A 13 -13.93 9.94 2.43
C LYS A 13 -15.18 9.09 2.56
N THR A 14 -15.15 8.09 3.43
CA THR A 14 -16.34 7.28 3.72
C THR A 14 -17.34 8.14 4.49
N ALA A 15 -18.54 8.33 3.92
CA ALA A 15 -19.57 9.16 4.52
C ALA A 15 -19.92 8.64 5.93
N GLY A 16 -19.82 9.52 6.94
CA GLY A 16 -20.11 9.19 8.33
C GLY A 16 -18.96 8.54 9.11
N PHE A 17 -17.86 8.14 8.47
CA PHE A 17 -16.67 7.67 9.18
C PHE A 17 -15.94 8.84 9.84
N LYS A 18 -15.62 8.69 11.13
CA LYS A 18 -14.81 9.64 11.89
C LYS A 18 -13.59 8.89 12.40
N VAL A 19 -12.42 9.42 12.09
CA VAL A 19 -11.15 8.90 12.62
C VAL A 19 -11.22 8.98 14.14
N GLY A 20 -10.87 7.87 14.81
CA GLY A 20 -10.88 7.78 16.26
C GLY A 20 -9.83 8.68 16.91
N GLU A 21 -9.88 8.80 18.24
CA GLU A 21 -8.81 9.47 18.99
C GLU A 21 -7.49 8.72 18.84
N LYS A 22 -6.41 9.46 18.58
CA LYS A 22 -5.06 8.92 18.59
C LYS A 22 -4.70 8.46 19.99
N LYS A 23 -4.11 7.26 20.08
CA LYS A 23 -3.54 6.75 21.31
C LYS A 23 -2.17 6.16 21.03
N THR A 24 -1.22 6.37 21.93
CA THR A 24 0.11 5.78 21.84
C THR A 24 0.07 4.30 22.23
N LEU A 25 1.14 3.57 21.94
CA LEU A 25 1.26 2.16 22.35
C LEU A 25 1.22 2.03 23.88
N GLU A 26 1.85 2.95 24.60
CA GLU A 26 1.88 2.97 26.06
C GLU A 26 0.47 3.20 26.61
N GLU A 27 -0.29 4.13 26.02
CA GLU A 27 -1.69 4.36 26.40
C GLU A 27 -2.54 3.10 26.15
N TYR A 28 -2.35 2.42 25.01
CA TYR A 28 -3.03 1.15 24.74
C TYR A 28 -2.67 0.05 25.74
N GLN A 29 -1.43 -0.01 26.22
CA GLN A 29 -0.98 -0.97 27.22
C GLN A 29 -1.53 -0.66 28.62
N GLN A 30 -1.62 0.62 28.98
CA GLN A 30 -2.12 1.04 30.29
C GLN A 30 -3.64 0.96 30.42
N LEU A 31 -4.37 1.16 29.31
CA LEU A 31 -5.81 1.01 29.28
C LEU A 31 -6.18 -0.40 29.74
N ASP A 32 -7.05 -0.54 30.74
CA ASP A 32 -7.53 -1.84 31.21
C ASP A 32 -6.42 -2.84 31.60
N ALA A 33 -5.28 -2.37 32.09
CA ALA A 33 -4.12 -3.23 32.42
C ALA A 33 -4.46 -4.36 33.42
N ASN A 34 -5.49 -4.17 34.23
CA ASN A 34 -5.97 -5.17 35.21
C ASN A 34 -6.89 -6.24 34.59
N ASP A 35 -7.27 -6.13 33.31
CA ASP A 35 -8.16 -7.06 32.61
C ASP A 35 -7.35 -8.04 31.74
N GLU A 36 -7.27 -9.28 32.19
CA GLU A 36 -6.55 -10.35 31.49
C GLU A 36 -7.12 -10.64 30.09
N SER A 37 -8.44 -10.51 29.91
CA SER A 37 -9.08 -10.78 28.62
C SER A 37 -8.74 -9.72 27.59
N LEU A 38 -8.73 -8.44 27.99
CA LEU A 38 -8.34 -7.33 27.13
C LEU A 38 -6.85 -7.33 26.83
N ASN A 39 -6.01 -7.70 27.80
CA ASN A 39 -4.58 -7.85 27.57
C ASN A 39 -4.27 -8.96 26.56
N ARG A 40 -4.95 -10.12 26.67
CA ARG A 40 -4.83 -11.20 25.67
C ARG A 40 -5.33 -10.78 24.30
N TRP A 41 -6.43 -10.02 24.25
CA TRP A 41 -6.95 -9.48 22.99
C TRP A 41 -5.96 -8.52 22.34
N LYS A 42 -5.38 -7.56 23.09
CA LYS A 42 -4.35 -6.63 22.57
C LYS A 42 -3.11 -7.36 22.08
N ALA A 43 -2.63 -8.35 22.83
CA ALA A 43 -1.53 -9.20 22.40
C ALA A 43 -1.86 -9.95 21.11
N SER A 44 -3.09 -10.45 20.95
CA SER A 44 -3.53 -11.09 19.70
C SER A 44 -3.57 -10.14 18.49
N LEU A 45 -3.72 -8.84 18.74
CA LEU A 45 -3.61 -7.79 17.73
C LEU A 45 -2.15 -7.42 17.42
N GLY A 46 -1.16 -7.98 18.13
CA GLY A 46 0.25 -7.66 18.01
C GLY A 46 0.70 -6.45 18.84
N LEU A 47 -0.14 -5.96 19.75
CA LEU A 47 0.21 -4.87 20.67
C LEU A 47 0.90 -5.42 21.91
N GLY A 48 2.11 -4.93 22.21
CA GLY A 48 2.87 -5.35 23.39
C GLY A 48 3.56 -6.72 23.26
N THR A 49 3.69 -7.25 22.05
CA THR A 49 4.39 -8.51 21.75
C THR A 49 5.70 -8.26 21.00
N GLY A 50 6.77 -8.93 21.39
CA GLY A 50 8.09 -8.79 20.77
C GLY A 50 8.79 -7.47 21.09
N THR A 51 10.03 -7.32 20.60
CA THR A 51 10.79 -6.05 20.73
C THR A 51 10.56 -5.20 19.49
N SER A 52 10.31 -3.89 19.66
CA SER A 52 10.19 -2.96 18.54
C SER A 52 11.45 -2.99 17.67
N ILE A 53 11.26 -3.05 16.35
CA ILE A 53 12.34 -2.95 15.36
C ILE A 53 12.36 -1.60 14.66
N SER A 54 11.62 -0.63 15.20
CA SER A 54 11.54 0.73 14.63
C SER A 54 12.91 1.42 14.75
N ASP A 55 13.36 2.08 13.68
CA ASP A 55 14.59 2.89 13.70
C ASP A 55 14.31 4.25 14.36
N PRO A 56 14.92 4.56 15.53
CA PRO A 56 14.70 5.83 16.21
C PRO A 56 15.09 7.07 15.38
N ASN A 57 15.90 6.91 14.33
CA ASN A 57 16.35 8.01 13.48
C ASN A 57 15.47 8.21 12.23
N ASP A 58 14.57 7.28 11.94
CA ASP A 58 13.68 7.36 10.77
C ASP A 58 12.28 7.78 11.20
N PRO A 59 11.83 9.02 10.90
CA PRO A 59 10.53 9.52 11.36
C PRO A 59 9.34 8.90 10.62
N ARG A 60 9.56 8.08 9.59
CA ARG A 60 8.47 7.51 8.78
C ARG A 60 7.68 6.49 9.58
N LYS A 61 6.36 6.66 9.65
CA LYS A 61 5.45 5.69 10.29
C LYS A 61 5.28 4.41 9.48
N CYS A 62 5.28 4.51 8.15
CA CYS A 62 5.17 3.36 7.26
C CYS A 62 6.19 3.48 6.14
N ILE A 63 6.94 2.40 5.91
CA ILE A 63 7.94 2.28 4.86
C ILE A 63 7.47 1.18 3.93
N ILE A 64 7.00 1.57 2.74
CA ILE A 64 6.66 0.64 1.67
C ILE A 64 7.97 0.07 1.12
N LYS A 65 8.15 -1.24 1.21
CA LYS A 65 9.38 -1.94 0.78
C LYS A 65 9.27 -2.43 -0.65
N SER A 66 8.13 -2.99 -1.04
CA SER A 66 7.92 -3.46 -2.41
C SER A 66 6.46 -3.53 -2.79
N LEU A 67 6.21 -3.51 -4.10
CA LEU A 67 4.93 -3.80 -4.70
C LEU A 67 5.14 -4.85 -5.79
N ALA A 68 4.47 -5.98 -5.66
CA ALA A 68 4.58 -7.09 -6.58
C ALA A 68 3.27 -7.34 -7.31
N LEU A 69 3.37 -7.71 -8.59
CA LEU A 69 2.29 -8.24 -9.39
C LEU A 69 2.39 -9.78 -9.37
N GLU A 70 1.53 -10.42 -8.58
CA GLU A 70 1.43 -11.88 -8.53
C GLU A 70 0.53 -12.35 -9.66
N VAL A 71 1.03 -13.28 -10.48
CA VAL A 71 0.26 -13.85 -11.59
C VAL A 71 0.43 -15.35 -11.57
N GLU A 72 -0.68 -16.08 -11.61
CA GLU A 72 -0.65 -17.53 -11.55
C GLU A 72 0.18 -18.13 -12.68
N GLY A 73 1.07 -19.07 -12.34
CA GLY A 73 1.90 -19.79 -13.31
C GLY A 73 3.17 -19.06 -13.77
N ARG A 74 3.57 -17.97 -13.12
CA ARG A 74 4.87 -17.31 -13.34
C ARG A 74 5.42 -16.69 -12.07
N ASP A 75 6.68 -16.29 -12.11
CA ASP A 75 7.29 -15.50 -11.04
C ASP A 75 6.69 -14.10 -10.98
N ASP A 76 6.57 -13.60 -9.75
CA ASP A 76 6.04 -12.28 -9.43
C ASP A 76 6.90 -11.18 -10.07
N ILE A 77 6.25 -10.20 -10.69
CA ILE A 77 6.94 -8.97 -11.11
C ILE A 77 7.02 -8.07 -9.88
N THR A 78 8.18 -8.05 -9.23
CA THR A 78 8.38 -7.28 -7.99
C THR A 78 9.09 -5.96 -8.26
N ILE A 79 8.50 -4.87 -7.75
CA ILE A 79 9.09 -3.55 -7.74
C ILE A 79 9.63 -3.29 -6.34
N ASP A 80 10.94 -3.13 -6.22
CA ASP A 80 11.57 -2.66 -5.00
C ASP A 80 11.32 -1.15 -4.86
N LEU A 81 10.73 -0.75 -3.74
CA LEU A 81 10.36 0.63 -3.38
C LEU A 81 11.15 1.12 -2.15
N SER A 82 12.08 0.30 -1.64
CA SER A 82 12.77 0.55 -0.36
C SER A 82 13.94 1.54 -0.47
N ALA A 83 14.56 1.66 -1.64
CA ALA A 83 15.72 2.52 -1.88
C ALA A 83 15.31 3.92 -2.37
N GLU A 84 16.07 4.95 -1.99
CA GLU A 84 15.91 6.29 -2.56
C GLU A 84 16.16 6.27 -4.07
N GLY A 85 15.27 6.93 -4.83
CA GLY A 85 15.31 6.97 -6.29
C GLY A 85 14.90 5.66 -7.00
N SER A 86 14.48 4.62 -6.24
CA SER A 86 13.93 3.37 -6.83
C SER A 86 12.72 3.63 -7.72
N VAL A 87 11.90 4.63 -7.34
CA VAL A 87 10.67 5.01 -8.04
C VAL A 87 10.91 5.81 -9.33
N ASP A 88 12.03 6.51 -9.44
CA ASP A 88 12.26 7.48 -10.53
C ASP A 88 12.33 6.80 -11.90
N LYS A 89 12.80 5.55 -11.93
CA LYS A 89 13.01 4.77 -13.17
C LYS A 89 11.81 3.91 -13.56
N LEU A 90 10.78 3.83 -12.71
CA LEU A 90 9.64 2.93 -12.94
C LEU A 90 8.76 3.39 -14.10
N LYS A 91 8.71 4.70 -14.33
CA LYS A 91 8.01 5.27 -15.48
C LYS A 91 8.71 4.96 -16.80
N ASP A 92 10.03 4.94 -16.81
CA ASP A 92 10.84 4.75 -18.03
C ASP A 92 11.02 3.27 -18.40
N LYS A 93 10.72 2.36 -17.48
CA LYS A 93 10.87 0.91 -17.66
C LYS A 93 9.53 0.19 -17.54
N PRO A 94 8.69 0.24 -18.60
CA PRO A 94 7.41 -0.43 -18.56
C PRO A 94 7.58 -1.95 -18.49
N PHE A 95 6.89 -2.58 -17.56
CA PHE A 95 6.74 -4.04 -17.52
C PHE A 95 5.55 -4.48 -18.37
N THR A 96 5.59 -5.71 -18.87
CA THR A 96 4.52 -6.26 -19.70
C THR A 96 3.52 -7.02 -18.82
N ILE A 97 2.24 -6.72 -19.00
CA ILE A 97 1.11 -7.48 -18.46
C ILE A 97 0.41 -8.17 -19.62
N LYS A 98 0.26 -9.49 -19.53
CA LYS A 98 -0.51 -10.25 -20.52
C LYS A 98 -1.99 -9.91 -20.42
N GLU A 99 -2.62 -9.60 -21.55
CA GLU A 99 -4.05 -9.31 -21.60
C GLU A 99 -4.89 -10.50 -21.08
N GLY A 100 -5.98 -10.22 -20.37
CA GLY A 100 -6.84 -11.27 -19.80
C GLY A 100 -6.19 -12.09 -18.69
N CYS A 101 -4.95 -11.78 -18.27
CA CYS A 101 -4.36 -12.47 -17.13
C CYS A 101 -5.04 -12.01 -15.84
N ARG A 102 -5.29 -12.96 -14.95
CA ARG A 102 -5.68 -12.65 -13.58
C ARG A 102 -4.43 -12.41 -12.75
N PHE A 103 -4.39 -11.28 -12.07
CA PHE A 103 -3.26 -10.89 -11.25
C PHE A 103 -3.74 -10.40 -9.89
N ARG A 104 -2.81 -10.32 -8.95
CA ARG A 104 -3.04 -9.78 -7.63
C ARG A 104 -1.87 -8.92 -7.23
N MET A 105 -2.13 -7.68 -6.83
CA MET A 105 -1.08 -6.85 -6.28
C MET A 105 -0.76 -7.30 -4.84
N LYS A 106 0.51 -7.19 -4.47
CA LYS A 106 1.02 -7.54 -3.14
C LYS A 106 1.96 -6.44 -2.68
N ALA A 107 1.57 -5.74 -1.63
CA ALA A 107 2.43 -4.74 -0.99
C ALA A 107 3.14 -5.37 0.21
N THR A 108 4.41 -5.04 0.35
CA THR A 108 5.24 -5.40 1.50
C THR A 108 5.73 -4.13 2.15
N PHE A 109 5.55 -3.99 3.46
CA PHE A 109 5.84 -2.76 4.17
C PHE A 109 6.19 -3.00 5.64
N VAL A 110 6.82 -1.98 6.24
CA VAL A 110 7.18 -1.93 7.66
C VAL A 110 6.48 -0.74 8.30
N VAL A 111 5.85 -0.95 9.45
CA VAL A 111 5.25 0.06 10.31
C VAL A 111 6.18 0.32 11.49
N GLN A 112 6.44 1.59 11.77
CA GLN A 112 7.33 2.05 12.83
C GLN A 112 6.56 2.90 13.84
N HIS A 113 7.09 2.93 15.06
CA HIS A 113 6.77 3.86 16.15
C HIS A 113 5.38 3.77 16.76
N GLU A 114 4.33 3.75 15.95
CA GLU A 114 2.94 3.82 16.40
C GLU A 114 2.00 2.99 15.50
N VAL A 115 0.75 2.83 15.96
CA VAL A 115 -0.27 2.10 15.19
C VAL A 115 -0.62 2.89 13.92
N LEU A 116 -0.37 2.27 12.77
CA LEU A 116 -0.80 2.79 11.48
C LEU A 116 -2.30 2.51 11.30
N SER A 117 -3.10 3.56 11.23
CA SER A 117 -4.56 3.45 11.12
C SER A 117 -5.05 3.65 9.70
N GLY A 118 -5.75 2.68 9.15
CA GLY A 118 -6.45 2.82 7.86
C GLY A 118 -5.52 3.04 6.66
N LEU A 119 -4.42 2.29 6.57
CA LEU A 119 -3.58 2.31 5.38
C LEU A 119 -4.42 1.98 4.14
N LYS A 120 -4.37 2.85 3.15
CA LYS A 120 -5.10 2.78 1.88
C LYS A 120 -4.13 2.90 0.72
N TYR A 121 -4.39 2.13 -0.32
CA TYR A 121 -3.74 2.29 -1.61
C TYR A 121 -4.70 2.96 -2.60
N ILE A 122 -4.19 3.93 -3.34
CA ILE A 122 -4.93 4.64 -4.39
C ILE A 122 -4.11 4.53 -5.66
N GLN A 123 -4.76 4.14 -6.75
CA GLN A 123 -4.16 4.05 -8.06
C GLN A 123 -5.02 4.78 -9.09
N VAL A 124 -4.35 5.53 -9.96
CA VAL A 124 -4.97 6.17 -11.11
C VAL A 124 -4.25 5.68 -12.35
N VAL A 125 -4.97 5.01 -13.24
CA VAL A 125 -4.41 4.58 -14.52
C VAL A 125 -4.78 5.60 -15.59
N LYS A 126 -3.78 5.99 -16.37
CA LYS A 126 -3.91 6.88 -17.52
C LYS A 126 -3.43 6.18 -18.78
N ARG A 127 -4.09 6.48 -19.91
CA ARG A 127 -3.67 6.07 -21.24
C ARG A 127 -3.60 7.30 -22.13
N ARG A 128 -2.43 7.55 -22.72
CA ARG A 128 -2.17 8.78 -23.52
C ARG A 128 -2.55 10.06 -22.76
N GLY A 129 -2.24 10.11 -21.46
CA GLY A 129 -2.55 11.24 -20.57
C GLY A 129 -4.00 11.31 -20.08
N VAL A 130 -4.92 10.53 -20.64
CA VAL A 130 -6.34 10.51 -20.23
C VAL A 130 -6.55 9.49 -19.12
N ARG A 131 -7.20 9.89 -18.02
CA ARG A 131 -7.60 8.98 -16.94
C ARG A 131 -8.61 7.95 -17.45
N ILE A 132 -8.34 6.67 -17.20
CA ILE A 132 -9.23 5.57 -17.57
C ILE A 132 -9.81 4.83 -16.36
N SER A 133 -9.07 4.79 -15.24
CA SER A 133 -9.55 4.22 -13.99
C SER A 133 -8.98 4.97 -12.79
N LYS A 134 -9.70 4.88 -11.67
CA LYS A 134 -9.24 5.22 -10.35
C LYS A 134 -9.74 4.14 -9.41
N ASP A 135 -8.82 3.50 -8.71
CA ASP A 135 -9.08 2.39 -7.83
C ASP A 135 -8.54 2.72 -6.44
N GLU A 136 -9.31 2.38 -5.40
CA GLU A 136 -8.94 2.60 -4.01
C GLU A 136 -9.17 1.32 -3.21
N GLU A 137 -8.15 0.87 -2.48
CA GLU A 137 -8.24 -0.33 -1.64
C GLU A 137 -7.79 -0.03 -0.21
N MET A 138 -8.68 -0.32 0.75
CA MET A 138 -8.38 -0.27 2.18
C MET A 138 -7.54 -1.49 2.57
N LEU A 139 -6.29 -1.26 2.93
CA LEU A 139 -5.36 -2.32 3.33
C LEU A 139 -5.56 -2.69 4.80
N GLY A 140 -5.90 -1.72 5.66
CA GLY A 140 -6.27 -1.92 7.07
C GLY A 140 -5.38 -1.15 8.05
N SER A 141 -5.50 -1.48 9.34
CA SER A 141 -4.68 -0.92 10.42
C SER A 141 -3.66 -1.95 10.93
N TYR A 142 -2.48 -1.48 11.28
CA TYR A 142 -1.32 -2.32 11.58
C TYR A 142 -0.56 -1.77 12.79
N PRO A 143 -0.25 -2.58 13.81
CA PRO A 143 0.66 -2.15 14.86
C PRO A 143 2.10 -2.07 14.32
N PRO A 144 3.01 -1.38 15.03
CA PRO A 144 4.43 -1.38 14.69
C PRO A 144 4.98 -2.79 14.56
N ASN A 145 5.90 -2.97 13.62
CA ASN A 145 6.60 -4.22 13.49
C ASN A 145 7.52 -4.45 14.70
N THR A 146 7.61 -5.71 15.09
CA THR A 146 8.47 -6.17 16.18
C THR A 146 9.27 -7.37 15.72
N THR A 147 10.15 -7.90 16.57
CA THR A 147 10.92 -9.12 16.29
C THR A 147 10.04 -10.31 15.90
N ASP A 148 8.81 -10.37 16.42
CA ASP A 148 7.87 -11.47 16.18
C ASP A 148 7.19 -11.33 14.81
N LYS A 149 7.03 -10.09 14.35
CA LYS A 149 6.46 -9.76 13.04
C LYS A 149 7.25 -8.61 12.43
N PRO A 150 8.39 -8.89 11.76
CA PRO A 150 9.28 -7.85 11.26
C PRO A 150 8.82 -7.20 9.95
N LEU A 151 7.82 -7.79 9.29
CA LEU A 151 7.34 -7.36 7.98
C LEU A 151 5.85 -7.63 7.83
N TYR A 152 5.14 -6.72 7.18
CA TYR A 152 3.77 -6.95 6.72
C TYR A 152 3.74 -7.28 5.24
N GLU A 153 2.84 -8.19 4.87
CA GLU A 153 2.45 -8.48 3.51
C GLU A 153 0.93 -8.32 3.39
N LYS A 154 0.49 -7.54 2.41
CA LYS A 154 -0.93 -7.39 2.07
C LYS A 154 -1.14 -7.69 0.60
N LYS A 155 -1.97 -8.71 0.35
CA LYS A 155 -2.47 -9.02 -0.98
C LYS A 155 -3.81 -8.33 -1.23
N PHE A 156 -3.92 -7.73 -2.41
CA PHE A 156 -5.00 -6.84 -2.81
C PHE A 156 -6.20 -7.66 -3.29
N HIS A 157 -7.26 -7.06 -3.83
CA HIS A 157 -8.24 -7.87 -4.55
C HIS A 157 -7.65 -8.40 -5.86
N PRO A 158 -7.98 -9.65 -6.27
CA PRO A 158 -7.63 -10.12 -7.59
C PRO A 158 -8.28 -9.28 -8.68
N GLU A 159 -7.52 -8.94 -9.70
CA GLU A 159 -7.95 -8.16 -10.86
C GLU A 159 -7.70 -8.94 -12.15
N GLU A 160 -8.39 -8.56 -13.22
CA GLU A 160 -8.18 -9.13 -14.55
C GLU A 160 -7.72 -8.03 -15.51
N ALA A 161 -6.57 -8.24 -16.15
CA ALA A 161 -6.07 -7.29 -17.13
C ALA A 161 -7.04 -7.20 -18.32
N PRO A 162 -7.38 -6.00 -18.80
CA PRO A 162 -8.34 -5.86 -19.88
C PRO A 162 -7.85 -6.61 -21.12
N SER A 163 -8.73 -7.45 -21.66
CA SER A 163 -8.50 -8.16 -22.91
C SER A 163 -9.23 -7.42 -24.03
N ASN A 164 -8.55 -7.17 -25.15
CA ASN A 164 -9.07 -6.74 -26.46
C ASN A 164 -7.98 -6.00 -27.23
N PHE A 165 -8.03 -6.04 -28.58
CA PHE A 165 -7.09 -5.31 -29.43
C PHE A 165 -6.99 -3.81 -29.05
N VAL A 166 -8.11 -3.19 -28.70
CA VAL A 166 -8.17 -1.78 -28.29
C VAL A 166 -7.52 -1.56 -26.93
N ALA A 167 -7.49 -2.54 -26.02
CA ALA A 167 -6.91 -2.42 -24.68
C ALA A 167 -5.40 -2.70 -24.64
N ARG A 168 -4.78 -3.11 -25.75
CA ARG A 168 -3.32 -3.29 -25.80
C ARG A 168 -2.59 -1.96 -25.93
N GLY A 169 -1.38 -1.89 -25.39
CA GLY A 169 -0.49 -0.75 -25.51
C GLY A 169 -0.01 -0.21 -24.17
N HIS A 170 0.48 1.03 -24.20
CA HIS A 170 1.15 1.66 -23.06
C HIS A 170 0.20 2.39 -22.13
N TYR A 171 0.40 2.19 -20.84
CA TYR A 171 -0.33 2.77 -19.72
C TYR A 171 0.64 3.38 -18.73
N THR A 172 0.17 4.40 -18.03
CA THR A 172 0.90 5.00 -16.93
C THR A 172 0.00 4.98 -15.71
N ALA A 173 0.51 4.49 -14.60
CA ALA A 173 -0.19 4.47 -13.33
C ALA A 173 0.49 5.42 -12.34
N LEU A 174 -0.34 6.14 -11.62
CA LEU A 174 0.08 6.98 -10.51
C LEU A 174 -0.49 6.35 -9.24
N SER A 175 0.39 6.03 -8.30
CA SER A 175 0.06 5.27 -7.10
C SER A 175 0.41 6.04 -5.84
N ARG A 176 -0.43 5.93 -4.81
CA ARG A 176 -0.26 6.59 -3.51
C ARG A 176 -0.68 5.65 -2.38
N PHE A 177 0.19 5.52 -1.38
CA PHE A 177 -0.12 4.95 -0.07
C PHE A 177 -0.39 6.09 0.90
N VAL A 178 -1.56 6.06 1.53
CA VAL A 178 -2.04 7.10 2.46
C VAL A 178 -2.77 6.45 3.62
N ASP A 179 -2.81 7.08 4.79
CA ASP A 179 -3.55 6.59 5.96
C ASP A 179 -4.74 7.48 6.34
N ASP A 180 -5.45 7.14 7.40
CA ASP A 180 -6.59 7.92 7.90
C ASP A 180 -6.19 9.30 8.44
N ASP A 181 -4.90 9.52 8.73
CA ASP A 181 -4.33 10.81 9.11
C ASP A 181 -4.01 11.71 7.88
N ASP A 182 -4.34 11.26 6.67
CA ASP A 182 -3.97 11.86 5.37
C ASP A 182 -2.44 11.96 5.18
N THR A 183 -1.67 11.15 5.91
CA THR A 183 -0.21 11.07 5.77
C THR A 183 0.11 10.24 4.54
N THR A 184 0.84 10.83 3.59
CA THR A 184 1.34 10.10 2.42
C THR A 184 2.62 9.37 2.79
N HIS A 185 2.59 8.03 2.70
CA HIS A 185 3.74 7.17 3.00
C HIS A 185 4.62 6.93 1.78
N LEU A 186 4.00 6.86 0.59
CA LEU A 186 4.72 6.77 -0.68
C LEU A 186 3.81 7.23 -1.82
N LYS A 187 4.35 7.99 -2.76
CA LYS A 187 3.68 8.37 -4.02
C LYS A 187 4.66 8.20 -5.17
N PHE A 188 4.26 7.50 -6.22
CA PHE A 188 5.13 7.20 -7.36
C PHE A 188 4.35 6.98 -8.64
N GLU A 189 5.02 7.20 -9.76
CA GLU A 189 4.51 6.97 -11.10
C GLU A 189 5.29 5.82 -11.75
N TRP A 190 4.57 4.94 -12.43
CA TRP A 190 5.12 3.75 -13.07
C TRP A 190 4.36 3.47 -14.35
N SER A 191 4.97 2.75 -15.29
CA SER A 191 4.34 2.48 -16.57
C SER A 191 4.30 0.99 -16.88
N PHE A 192 3.37 0.58 -17.73
CA PHE A 192 3.21 -0.81 -18.12
C PHE A 192 2.60 -0.94 -19.50
N ASN A 193 2.84 -2.09 -20.12
CA ASN A 193 2.29 -2.43 -21.42
C ASN A 193 1.33 -3.59 -21.29
N ILE A 194 0.13 -3.47 -21.86
CA ILE A 194 -0.77 -4.61 -22.04
C ILE A 194 -0.50 -5.22 -23.42
N ALA A 195 -0.15 -6.50 -23.46
CA ALA A 195 0.20 -7.21 -24.69
C ALA A 195 -0.43 -8.61 -24.74
N LYS A 196 -0.40 -9.26 -25.91
CA LYS A 196 -0.92 -10.65 -26.07
C LYS A 196 -0.13 -11.66 -25.24
N ASP A 197 1.17 -11.42 -25.15
CA ASP A 197 2.15 -12.28 -24.51
C ASP A 197 2.99 -11.42 -23.57
N TRP A 198 3.77 -12.10 -22.72
CA TRP A 198 4.62 -11.49 -21.71
C TRP A 198 5.89 -10.85 -22.30
#